data_AF-A0AAV5UMR1-F1
#
_entry.id   AF-A0AAV5UMR1-F1
#
_cell.length_a   1.000
_cell.length_b   1.000
_cell.length_c   1.000
_cell.angle_alpha   90.00
_cell.angle_beta   90.00
_cell.angle_gamma   90.00
#
_symmetry.space_group_name_H-M   'P 1'
#
loop_
_entity.id
_entity.type
_entity.pdbx_description
1 polymer ?
#
loop_
_entity_poly.entity_id
_entity_poly.type
_entity_poly.pdbx_seq_one_letter_code
_entity_poly.pdbx_strand_id
1 'polypeptide(L)'
;MKGVRSNVVAKIIIFCVCMTMMFLVKRSVQNEHHVELSWPYQIFTAPRSNRSIEVAIVVILTQGSDLTNYQTALNSVECYAALHGYYLRVESDDKFEECSRHEDKFFRRHCHTRQMMMKEIPENAYVLFIDADVGIVNPNK
;
A
#
# COMPACT_ATOMS: atom_id res chain seq x y z
N MET A 1 33.94 -47.14 -27.45
CA MET A 1 33.38 -46.95 -26.07
C MET A 1 33.73 -45.59 -25.41
N LYS A 2 34.11 -44.54 -26.16
CA LYS A 2 34.43 -43.20 -25.57
C LYS A 2 33.25 -42.21 -25.57
N GLY A 3 32.26 -42.37 -26.48
CA GLY A 3 31.11 -41.45 -26.62
C GLY A 3 30.05 -41.56 -25.52
N VAL A 4 29.79 -42.75 -24.98
CA VAL A 4 28.77 -42.97 -23.92
C VAL A 4 29.20 -42.33 -22.59
N ARG A 5 30.49 -42.41 -22.26
CA ARG A 5 31.05 -41.87 -21.02
C ARG A 5 31.03 -40.33 -20.99
N SER A 6 31.19 -39.70 -22.15
CA SER A 6 31.14 -38.23 -22.32
C SER A 6 29.74 -37.67 -22.04
N ASN A 7 28.68 -38.32 -22.55
CA ASN A 7 27.29 -37.89 -22.34
C ASN A 7 26.82 -38.03 -20.89
N VAL A 8 27.37 -38.99 -20.14
CA VAL A 8 27.06 -39.13 -18.70
C VAL A 8 27.71 -38.01 -17.90
N VAL A 9 28.97 -37.68 -18.19
CA VAL A 9 29.69 -36.58 -17.51
C VAL A 9 29.01 -35.23 -17.79
N ALA A 10 28.59 -34.98 -19.04
CA ALA A 10 27.87 -33.75 -19.39
C ALA A 10 26.53 -33.60 -18.64
N LYS A 11 25.77 -34.70 -18.48
CA LYS A 11 24.52 -34.69 -17.72
C LYS A 11 24.73 -34.44 -16.22
N ILE A 12 25.79 -35.00 -15.65
CA ILE A 12 26.16 -34.76 -14.24
C ILE A 12 26.51 -33.29 -14.03
N ILE A 13 27.28 -32.69 -14.95
CA ILE A 13 27.66 -31.26 -14.86
C ILE A 13 26.42 -30.37 -14.94
N ILE A 14 25.51 -30.61 -15.89
CA ILE A 14 24.28 -29.82 -16.04
C ILE A 14 23.42 -29.93 -14.76
N PHE A 15 23.27 -31.14 -14.21
CA PHE A 15 22.52 -31.35 -12.97
C PHE A 15 23.14 -30.58 -11.79
N CYS A 16 24.46 -30.61 -11.65
CA CYS A 16 25.17 -29.85 -10.61
C CYS A 16 24.97 -28.34 -10.77
N VAL A 17 25.06 -27.80 -12.00
CA VAL A 17 24.85 -26.37 -12.27
C VAL A 17 23.40 -25.94 -11.99
N CYS A 18 22.42 -26.77 -12.35
CA CYS A 18 21.01 -26.49 -12.03
C CYS A 18 20.77 -26.48 -10.52
N MET A 19 21.35 -27.43 -9.78
CA MET A 19 21.22 -27.50 -8.32
C MET A 19 21.88 -26.30 -7.62
N THR A 20 23.06 -25.88 -8.06
CA THR A 20 23.72 -24.69 -7.49
C THR A 20 22.93 -23.42 -7.79
N MET A 21 22.39 -23.25 -9.00
CA MET A 21 21.53 -22.12 -9.34
C MET A 21 20.25 -22.09 -8.49
N MET A 22 19.59 -23.23 -8.28
CA MET A 22 18.43 -23.31 -7.40
C MET A 22 18.77 -22.96 -5.94
N PHE A 23 19.94 -23.37 -5.45
CA PHE A 23 20.43 -23.00 -4.12
C PHE A 23 20.73 -21.50 -3.99
N LEU A 24 21.32 -20.89 -5.01
CA LEU A 24 21.61 -19.45 -5.03
C LEU A 24 20.33 -18.61 -5.08
N VAL A 25 19.32 -19.02 -5.86
CA VAL A 25 18.00 -18.38 -5.90
C VAL A 25 17.27 -18.52 -4.56
N LYS A 26 17.32 -19.69 -3.90
CA LYS A 26 16.75 -19.84 -2.55
C LYS A 26 17.44 -18.92 -1.55
N ARG A 27 18.77 -18.77 -1.63
CA ARG A 27 19.52 -17.82 -0.79
C ARG A 27 19.16 -16.36 -1.05
N SER A 28 18.93 -15.96 -2.31
CA SER A 28 18.50 -14.58 -2.61
C SER A 28 17.11 -14.28 -2.07
N VAL A 29 16.21 -15.27 -2.06
CA VAL A 29 14.86 -15.14 -1.50
C VAL A 29 14.89 -15.11 0.05
N GLN A 30 15.79 -15.86 0.69
CA GLN A 30 15.88 -15.90 2.16
C GLN A 30 16.51 -14.65 2.80
N ASN A 31 16.99 -13.69 2.01
CA ASN A 31 17.60 -12.47 2.54
C ASN A 31 16.59 -11.33 2.78
N GLU A 32 15.30 -11.60 2.62
CA GLU A 32 14.25 -10.74 3.16
C GLU A 32 14.13 -11.00 4.67
N HIS A 33 14.62 -10.05 5.48
CA HIS A 33 14.32 -9.99 6.90
C HIS A 33 12.82 -9.75 7.09
N HIS A 34 12.02 -10.81 7.06
CA HIS A 34 10.64 -10.75 7.48
C HIS A 34 10.62 -10.60 9.00
N VAL A 35 10.20 -9.42 9.47
CA VAL A 35 9.74 -9.26 10.85
C VAL A 35 8.45 -10.06 10.96
N GLU A 36 8.54 -11.27 11.50
CA GLU A 36 7.39 -12.12 11.76
C GLU A 36 6.62 -11.54 12.95
N LEU A 37 5.70 -10.62 12.68
CA LEU A 37 4.76 -10.12 13.67
C LEU A 37 3.84 -11.27 14.08
N SER A 38 3.96 -11.75 15.32
CA SER A 38 3.06 -12.76 15.87
C SER A 38 1.66 -12.16 16.01
N TRP A 39 0.70 -12.71 15.27
CA TRP A 39 -0.71 -12.32 15.39
C TRP A 39 -1.32 -12.83 16.71
N PRO A 40 -2.14 -12.03 17.42
CA PRO A 40 -2.42 -10.61 17.19
C PRO A 40 -1.29 -9.71 17.73
N TYR A 41 -0.88 -8.71 16.95
CA TYR A 41 0.06 -7.70 17.42
C TYR A 41 -0.68 -6.46 17.92
N GLN A 42 -0.16 -5.82 18.97
CA GLN A 42 -0.64 -4.54 19.47
C GLN A 42 0.52 -3.55 19.44
N ILE A 43 0.33 -2.42 18.73
CA ILE A 43 1.31 -1.34 18.69
C ILE A 43 0.74 -0.20 19.53
N PHE A 44 1.39 0.10 20.64
CA PHE A 44 1.07 1.28 21.46
C PHE A 44 2.03 2.40 21.06
N THR A 45 1.57 3.32 20.21
CA THR A 45 2.32 4.55 19.93
C THR A 45 1.87 5.67 20.87
N ALA A 46 2.82 6.44 21.38
CA ALA A 46 2.50 7.68 22.07
C ALA A 46 1.91 8.68 21.05
N PRO A 47 0.95 9.54 21.46
CA PRO A 47 0.47 10.62 20.62
C PRO A 47 1.63 11.46 20.10
N ARG A 48 1.56 11.81 18.81
CA ARG A 48 2.59 12.58 18.13
C ARG A 48 2.79 13.94 18.83
N SER A 49 3.97 14.17 19.39
CA SER A 49 4.32 15.42 20.09
C SER A 49 4.77 16.55 19.15
N ASN A 50 5.41 16.20 18.02
CA ASN A 50 5.87 17.15 17.03
C ASN A 50 4.82 17.30 15.91
N ARG A 51 4.24 18.47 15.64
CA ARG A 51 3.28 18.66 14.52
C ARG A 51 3.92 19.14 13.20
N SER A 52 5.25 19.13 13.09
CA SER A 52 5.98 19.60 11.89
C SER A 52 5.76 18.75 10.64
N ILE A 53 5.14 17.58 10.75
CA ILE A 53 4.79 16.75 9.59
C ILE A 53 3.29 16.94 9.38
N GLU A 54 2.96 17.42 8.20
CA GLU A 54 1.59 17.52 7.74
C GLU A 54 1.12 16.14 7.26
N VAL A 55 -0.11 15.78 7.63
CA VAL A 55 -0.75 14.55 7.17
C VAL A 55 -2.05 14.93 6.49
N ALA A 56 -2.23 14.41 5.27
CA ALA A 56 -3.46 14.50 4.52
C ALA A 56 -4.09 13.11 4.39
N ILE A 57 -5.25 12.92 4.98
CA ILE A 57 -6.07 11.73 4.80
C ILE A 57 -6.89 11.92 3.52
N VAL A 58 -6.77 10.98 2.59
CA VAL A 58 -7.45 11.03 1.29
C VAL A 58 -8.35 9.81 1.13
N VAL A 59 -9.62 10.07 0.85
CA VAL A 59 -10.64 9.08 0.51
C VAL A 59 -11.16 9.39 -0.89
N ILE A 60 -11.07 8.44 -1.81
CA ILE A 60 -11.62 8.59 -3.16
C ILE A 60 -12.76 7.59 -3.36
N LEU A 61 -13.98 8.10 -3.54
CA LEU A 61 -15.16 7.32 -3.86
C LEU A 61 -15.29 7.11 -5.37
N THR A 62 -16.00 6.06 -5.76
CA THR A 62 -16.37 5.91 -7.17
C THR A 62 -17.53 6.83 -7.51
N GLN A 63 -17.52 7.48 -8.68
CA GLN A 63 -18.61 8.33 -9.14
C GLN A 63 -19.96 7.60 -9.02
N GLY A 64 -20.95 8.30 -8.46
CA GLY A 64 -22.28 7.73 -8.19
C GLY A 64 -22.38 6.86 -6.93
N SER A 65 -21.31 6.74 -6.14
CA SER A 65 -21.40 6.10 -4.82
C SER A 65 -22.31 6.89 -3.89
N ASP A 66 -23.17 6.18 -3.16
CA ASP A 66 -24.02 6.79 -2.13
C ASP A 66 -23.21 7.00 -0.84
N LEU A 67 -23.02 8.26 -0.46
CA LEU A 67 -22.27 8.65 0.74
C LEU A 67 -22.89 8.12 2.03
N THR A 68 -24.21 7.86 2.07
CA THR A 68 -24.84 7.35 3.29
C THR A 68 -24.33 5.95 3.66
N ASN A 69 -23.90 5.16 2.68
CA ASN A 69 -23.31 3.83 2.91
C ASN A 69 -21.98 3.91 3.67
N TYR A 70 -21.30 5.05 3.63
CA TYR A 70 -20.00 5.26 4.24
C TYR A 70 -20.05 6.21 5.45
N GLN A 71 -21.24 6.70 5.82
CA GLN A 71 -21.38 7.80 6.75
C GLN A 71 -20.73 7.54 8.11
N THR A 72 -20.91 6.35 8.69
CA THR A 72 -20.28 6.02 9.98
C THR A 72 -18.76 6.01 9.89
N ALA A 73 -18.20 5.41 8.83
CA ALA A 73 -16.76 5.35 8.60
C ALA A 73 -16.18 6.76 8.36
N LEU A 74 -16.76 7.52 7.43
CA LEU A 74 -16.34 8.89 7.12
C LEU A 74 -16.42 9.82 8.34
N ASN A 75 -17.49 9.74 9.14
CA ASN A 75 -17.62 10.54 10.36
C ASN A 75 -16.49 10.21 11.36
N SER A 76 -16.13 8.93 11.50
CA SER A 76 -15.02 8.55 12.39
C SER A 76 -13.66 9.10 11.91
N VAL A 77 -13.44 9.11 10.59
CA VAL A 77 -12.23 9.68 9.98
C VAL A 77 -12.21 11.20 10.13
N GLU A 78 -13.34 11.87 9.92
CA GLU A 78 -13.49 13.31 10.08
C GLU A 78 -13.19 13.74 11.52
N CYS A 79 -13.80 13.08 12.52
CA CYS A 79 -13.51 13.36 13.93
C CYS A 79 -12.03 13.13 14.26
N TYR A 80 -11.42 12.06 13.74
CA TYR A 80 -10.01 11.78 13.95
C TYR A 80 -9.10 12.84 13.30
N ALA A 81 -9.39 13.23 12.06
CA ALA A 81 -8.64 14.28 11.37
C ALA A 81 -8.74 15.61 12.12
N ALA A 82 -9.94 16.01 12.54
CA ALA A 82 -10.18 17.23 13.30
C ALA A 82 -9.44 17.23 14.65
N LEU A 83 -9.47 16.12 15.39
CA LEU A 83 -8.79 15.97 16.67
C LEU A 83 -7.27 16.15 16.55
N HIS A 84 -6.69 15.66 15.46
CA HIS A 84 -5.25 15.67 15.23
C HIS A 84 -4.75 16.85 14.39
N GLY A 85 -5.65 17.64 13.80
CA GLY A 85 -5.32 18.74 12.89
C GLY A 85 -4.79 18.23 11.54
N TYR A 86 -5.26 17.08 11.07
CA TYR A 86 -4.95 16.55 9.75
C TYR A 86 -5.89 17.14 8.71
N TYR A 87 -5.41 17.27 7.47
CA TYR A 87 -6.30 17.56 6.34
C TYR A 87 -7.09 16.29 6.01
N LEU A 88 -8.39 16.42 5.79
CA LEU A 88 -9.22 15.36 5.22
C LEU A 88 -9.70 15.80 3.83
N ARG A 89 -9.54 14.92 2.85
CA ARG A 89 -10.06 15.08 1.50
C ARG A 89 -10.91 13.87 1.14
N VAL A 90 -12.19 14.12 0.89
CA VAL A 90 -13.14 13.12 0.40
C VAL A 90 -13.57 13.58 -0.99
N GLU A 91 -13.21 12.82 -2.01
CA GLU A 91 -13.40 13.20 -3.41
C GLU A 91 -13.95 12.02 -4.23
N SER A 92 -14.37 12.29 -5.46
CA SER A 92 -14.88 11.29 -6.40
C SER A 92 -13.86 10.98 -7.51
N ASP A 93 -13.91 9.75 -8.04
CA ASP A 93 -12.99 9.23 -9.05
C ASP A 93 -13.29 9.71 -10.49
N ASP A 94 -13.97 10.84 -10.62
CA ASP A 94 -14.24 11.59 -11.85
C ASP A 94 -13.65 13.02 -11.84
N LYS A 95 -13.01 13.43 -10.74
CA LYS A 95 -12.44 14.79 -10.57
C LYS A 95 -11.37 15.16 -11.61
N PHE A 96 -10.48 14.22 -11.92
CA PHE A 96 -9.40 14.37 -12.91
C PHE A 96 -9.63 13.51 -14.16
N GLU A 97 -9.91 14.16 -15.29
CA GLU A 97 -10.24 13.50 -16.56
C GLU A 97 -9.11 12.57 -17.04
N GLU A 98 -7.84 12.93 -16.81
CA GLU A 98 -6.68 12.13 -17.21
C GLU A 98 -6.63 10.74 -16.53
N CYS A 99 -7.35 10.56 -15.42
CA CYS A 99 -7.44 9.29 -14.70
C CYS A 99 -8.49 8.35 -15.29
N SER A 100 -9.37 8.82 -16.19
CA SER A 100 -10.37 7.99 -16.89
C SER A 100 -9.76 6.87 -17.73
N ARG A 101 -8.46 6.98 -18.09
CA ARG A 101 -7.69 5.92 -18.75
C ARG A 101 -7.62 4.61 -17.97
N HIS A 102 -7.91 4.65 -16.66
CA HIS A 102 -7.93 3.48 -15.80
C HIS A 102 -9.37 2.93 -15.70
N GLU A 103 -9.62 1.79 -16.35
CA GLU A 103 -10.92 1.10 -16.28
C GLU A 103 -11.21 0.58 -14.87
N ASP A 104 -10.19 -0.01 -14.24
CA ASP A 104 -10.27 -0.49 -12.87
C ASP A 104 -10.36 0.67 -11.86
N LYS A 105 -11.38 0.60 -11.00
CA LYS A 105 -11.69 1.67 -10.03
C LYS A 105 -10.58 1.88 -9.02
N PHE A 106 -9.84 0.86 -8.62
CA PHE A 106 -8.77 1.00 -7.63
C PHE A 106 -7.60 1.77 -8.24
N PHE A 107 -7.20 1.43 -9.46
CA PHE A 107 -6.15 2.20 -10.15
C PHE A 107 -6.59 3.63 -10.45
N ARG A 108 -7.87 3.85 -10.79
CA ARG A 108 -8.41 5.19 -11.00
C ARG A 108 -8.34 6.03 -9.72
N ARG A 109 -8.72 5.49 -8.56
CA ARG A 109 -8.57 6.15 -7.25
C ARG A 109 -7.12 6.52 -6.94
N HIS A 110 -6.16 5.60 -7.18
CA HIS A 110 -4.74 5.90 -7.01
C HIS A 110 -4.26 7.02 -7.93
N CYS A 111 -4.74 7.07 -9.17
CA CYS A 111 -4.43 8.17 -10.09
C CYS A 111 -4.95 9.50 -9.54
N HIS A 112 -6.19 9.56 -9.03
CA HIS A 112 -6.73 10.79 -8.43
C HIS A 112 -5.93 11.23 -7.21
N THR A 113 -5.59 10.30 -6.31
CA THR A 113 -4.72 10.59 -5.16
C THR A 113 -3.40 11.21 -5.61
N ARG A 114 -2.76 10.65 -6.66
CA ARG A 114 -1.54 11.24 -7.24
C ARG A 114 -1.79 12.66 -7.78
N GLN A 115 -2.90 12.90 -8.48
CA GLN A 115 -3.20 14.23 -9.01
C GLN A 115 -3.42 15.25 -7.88
N MET A 116 -4.10 14.85 -6.80
CA MET A 116 -4.24 15.69 -5.60
C MET A 116 -2.89 16.00 -4.96
N MET A 117 -2.01 15.00 -4.85
CA MET A 117 -0.64 15.20 -4.34
C MET A 117 0.13 16.25 -5.14
N MET A 118 -0.04 16.27 -6.46
CA MET A 118 0.69 17.20 -7.33
C MET A 118 0.08 18.61 -7.38
N LYS A 119 -1.24 18.74 -7.15
CA LYS A 119 -1.99 19.97 -7.44
C LYS A 119 -2.56 20.67 -6.20
N GLU A 120 -2.85 19.94 -5.13
CA GLU A 120 -3.69 20.43 -4.03
C GLU A 120 -3.13 20.17 -2.63
N ILE A 121 -2.27 19.16 -2.49
CA ILE A 121 -1.67 18.77 -1.20
C ILE A 121 -0.24 19.32 -1.13
N PRO A 122 0.18 19.91 0.02
CA PRO A 122 1.55 20.38 0.21
C PRO A 122 2.61 19.29 -0.03
N GLU A 123 3.72 19.64 -0.67
CA GLU A 123 4.79 18.70 -1.05
C GLU A 123 5.42 17.98 0.16
N ASN A 124 5.43 18.62 1.33
CA ASN A 124 5.94 18.07 2.58
C ASN A 124 4.92 17.24 3.37
N ALA A 125 3.69 17.09 2.87
CA ALA A 125 2.66 16.32 3.55
C ALA A 125 2.76 14.81 3.22
N TYR A 126 2.54 13.98 4.23
CA TYR A 126 2.32 12.55 4.03
C TYR A 126 0.86 12.32 3.67
N VAL A 127 0.64 11.59 2.58
CA VAL A 127 -0.72 11.17 2.19
C VAL A 127 -1.03 9.80 2.76
N LEU A 128 -2.08 9.76 3.57
CA LEU A 128 -2.70 8.52 4.04
C LEU A 128 -3.95 8.27 3.19
N PHE A 129 -3.83 7.40 2.20
CA PHE A 129 -4.95 6.96 1.38
C PHE A 129 -5.68 5.81 2.08
N ILE A 130 -6.98 5.97 2.34
CA ILE A 130 -7.84 4.94 2.94
C ILE A 130 -9.14 4.79 2.14
N ASP A 131 -9.69 3.59 2.14
CA ASP A 131 -10.99 3.33 1.52
C ASP A 131 -12.14 3.96 2.34
N ALA A 132 -13.26 4.25 1.67
CA ALA A 132 -14.41 4.92 2.28
C ALA A 132 -15.13 4.08 3.35
N ASP A 133 -14.91 2.76 3.38
CA ASP A 133 -15.45 1.82 4.37
C ASP A 133 -14.50 1.56 5.55
N VAL A 134 -13.37 2.27 5.62
CA VAL A 134 -12.43 2.21 6.74
C VAL A 134 -12.82 3.24 7.80
N GLY A 135 -13.26 2.76 8.97
CA GLY A 135 -13.45 3.58 10.16
C GLY A 135 -12.18 3.65 11.02
N ILE A 136 -12.04 4.73 11.79
CA ILE A 136 -10.97 4.90 12.78
C ILE A 136 -11.56 4.80 14.18
N VAL A 137 -11.03 3.87 14.97
CA VAL A 137 -11.41 3.69 16.37
C VAL A 137 -10.22 4.07 17.26
N ASN A 138 -10.41 5.08 18.10
CA ASN A 138 -9.44 5.49 19.10
C ASN A 138 -10.05 5.33 20.50
N PRO A 139 -9.78 4.24 21.23
CA PRO A 139 -10.42 3.97 22.52
C PRO A 139 -10.00 4.93 23.65
N ASN A 140 -8.98 5.76 23.41
CA ASN A 140 -8.39 6.64 24.42
C ASN A 140 -8.74 8.12 24.20
N LYS A 141 -9.63 8.43 23.25
CA LYS A 141 -10.09 9.77 22.92
C LYS A 141 -11.57 9.80 22.62
#